data_AF-A0A7J8GHA1-F1
#
_entry.id   AF-A0A7J8GHA1-F1
#
_cell.length_a   1.000
_cell.length_b   1.000
_cell.length_c   1.000
_cell.angle_alpha   90.00
_cell.angle_beta   90.00
_cell.angle_gamma   90.00
#
_symmetry.space_group_name_H-M   'P 1'
#
loop_
_entity.id
_entity.type
_entity.pdbx_description
1 polymer ?
#
loop_
_entity_poly.entity_id
_entity_poly.type
_entity_poly.pdbx_seq_one_letter_code
_entity_poly.pdbx_strand_id
1 'polypeptide(L)' 'MVEPLAGLFGAFAVVLAEPILPYALAFAAGAMVYVVVDDIIPEAQISGNGKLASWASILGFVVMMSLDVGLG' A
#
# COMPACT_ATOMS: atom_id res chain seq x y z
N MET A 1 15.80 -26.51 -15.60
CA MET A 1 16.23 -27.35 -14.44
C MET A 1 16.72 -26.51 -13.26
N VAL A 2 17.05 -25.23 -13.46
CA VAL A 2 17.45 -24.30 -12.39
C VAL A 2 16.26 -23.59 -11.77
N GLU A 3 15.15 -23.44 -12.50
CA GLU A 3 13.93 -22.79 -11.99
C GLU A 3 13.30 -23.47 -10.77
N PRO A 4 13.22 -24.82 -10.68
CA PRO A 4 12.65 -25.47 -9.50
C PRO A 4 13.52 -25.32 -8.26
N LEU A 5 14.85 -25.34 -8.43
CA LEU A 5 15.79 -25.20 -7.31
C LEU A 5 15.78 -23.77 -6.76
N ALA A 6 15.84 -22.77 -7.64
CA ALA A 6 15.78 -21.36 -7.25
C ALA A 6 14.41 -21.00 -6.64
N GLY A 7 13.33 -21.56 -7.18
CA GLY A 7 11.98 -21.42 -6.60
C GLY A 7 11.87 -22.03 -5.21
N LEU A 8 12.47 -23.20 -4.97
CA LEU A 8 12.47 -23.84 -3.65
C LEU A 8 13.26 -23.03 -2.61
N PHE A 9 14.42 -22.49 -3.00
CA PHE A 9 15.20 -21.60 -2.14
C PHE A 9 14.46 -20.28 -1.86
N GLY A 10 13.80 -19.70 -2.87
CA GLY A 10 12.96 -18.51 -2.70
C GLY A 10 11.79 -18.77 -1.76
N ALA A 11 11.09 -19.89 -1.92
CA ALA A 11 10.00 -20.29 -1.02
C ALA A 11 10.51 -20.50 0.41
N PHE A 12 11.66 -21.15 0.59
CA PHE A 12 12.25 -21.36 1.92
C PHE A 12 12.66 -20.04 2.60
N ALA A 13 13.19 -19.08 1.83
CA ALA A 13 13.51 -17.75 2.34
C ALA A 13 12.26 -16.96 2.74
N VAL A 14 11.17 -17.07 1.98
CA VAL A 14 9.89 -16.42 2.31
C VAL A 14 9.27 -17.01 3.58
N VAL A 15 9.28 -18.34 3.74
CA VAL A 15 8.76 -19.02 4.96
C VAL A 15 9.50 -18.57 6.23
N LEU A 16 10.81 -18.30 6.13
CA LEU A 16 11.58 -17.73 7.25
C LEU A 16 11.21 -16.26 7.55
N ALA A 17 10.76 -15.51 6.55
CA ALA A 17 10.38 -14.10 6.67
C ALA A 17 8.89 -13.89 7.01
N GLU A 18 8.02 -14.88 6.75
CA GLU A 18 6.58 -14.85 7.07
C GLU A 18 6.24 -14.37 8.49
N PRO A 19 6.99 -14.72 9.56
CA PRO A 19 6.64 -14.26 10.90
C PRO A 19 6.86 -12.75 11.11
N ILE A 20 7.83 -12.15 10.41
CA ILE A 20 8.18 -10.73 10.57
C ILE A 20 7.49 -9.82 9.54
N LEU A 21 7.12 -10.39 8.39
CA LEU A 21 6.38 -9.70 7.33
C LEU A 21 5.10 -8.98 7.80
N PRO A 22 4.20 -9.56 8.61
CA PRO A 22 2.98 -8.86 9.02
C PRO A 22 3.29 -7.64 9.89
N TYR A 23 4.31 -7.71 10.74
CA TYR A 23 4.74 -6.56 11.55
C TYR A 23 5.35 -5.46 10.70
N ALA A 24 6.20 -5.82 9.73
CA ALA A 24 6.79 -4.87 8.80
C ALA A 24 5.75 -4.21 7.89
N LEU A 25 4.80 -5.00 7.37
CA LEU A 25 3.68 -4.49 6.54
C LEU A 25 2.74 -3.61 7.36
N ALA A 26 2.44 -3.97 8.61
CA ALA A 26 1.63 -3.13 9.50
C ALA A 26 2.32 -1.79 9.79
N PHE A 27 3.64 -1.81 10.03
CA PHE A 27 4.43 -0.60 10.21
C PHE A 27 4.44 0.28 8.95
N ALA A 28 4.67 -0.33 7.78
CA ALA A 28 4.65 0.37 6.50
C ALA A 28 3.27 0.99 6.21
N ALA A 29 2.18 0.25 6.47
CA ALA A 29 0.82 0.77 6.33
C ALA A 29 0.58 1.99 7.23
N GLY A 30 1.01 1.93 8.49
CA GLY A 30 0.92 3.05 9.42
C GLY A 30 1.68 4.29 8.95
N ALA A 31 2.90 4.11 8.44
CA ALA A 31 3.70 5.21 7.90
C ALA A 31 3.02 5.90 6.70
N MET A 32 2.44 5.12 5.78
CA MET A 32 1.73 5.68 4.63
C MET A 32 0.47 6.45 5.04
N VAL A 33 -0.27 5.99 6.05
CA VAL A 33 -1.44 6.72 6.57
C VAL A 33 -1.01 8.06 7.19
N TYR A 34 0.08 8.10 7.96
CA TYR A 34 0.60 9.34 8.54
C TYR A 34 0.99 10.35 7.46
N VAL A 35 1.80 9.95 6.47
CA VAL A 35 2.25 10.84 5.39
C VAL A 35 1.07 11.39 4.57
N VAL A 36 0.06 10.56 4.30
CA VAL A 36 -1.13 11.01 3.55
C VAL A 36 -1.91 12.07 4.34
N VAL A 37 -2.08 11.88 5.65
CA VAL A 37 -2.90 12.77 6.49
C VAL A 37 -2.17 14.06 6.86
N ASP A 38 -0.88 13.99 7.14
CA ASP A 38 -0.09 15.11 7.66
C ASP A 38 0.51 15.97 6.54
N ASP A 39 0.94 15.36 5.43
CA ASP A 39 1.56 16.10 4.31
C ASP A 39 0.60 16.24 3.13
N ILE A 40 0.13 15.11 2.57
CA ILE A 40 -0.56 15.12 1.26
C ILE A 40 -1.91 15.85 1.30
N ILE A 41 -2.75 15.56 2.31
CA ILE A 41 -4.06 16.22 2.42
C ILE A 41 -3.88 17.73 2.66
N PRO A 42 -3.09 18.19 3.65
CA PRO A 42 -2.89 19.62 3.88
C PRO A 42 -2.29 20.36 2.69
N GLU A 43 -1.28 19.78 2.02
CA GLU A 43 -0.66 20.39 0.84
C GLU A 43 -1.67 20.54 -0.32
N ALA A 44 -2.54 19.55 -0.51
CA ALA A 44 -3.61 19.62 -1.50
C ALA A 44 -4.70 20.66 -1.13
N GLN A 45 -4.94 20.91 0.17
CA GLN A 45 -5.85 21.98 0.62
C GLN A 45 -5.24 23.37 0.44
N ILE A 46 -3.94 23.55 0.75
CA ILE A 46 -3.21 24.82 0.63
C ILE A 46 -3.11 25.27 -0.83
N SER A 47 -3.05 24.31 -1.77
CA SER A 47 -3.01 24.56 -3.21
C SER A 47 -4.30 25.17 -3.80
N GLY A 48 -5.28 25.56 -2.97
CA GLY A 48 -6.46 26.33 -3.35
C GLY A 48 -7.66 25.50 -3.85
N ASN A 49 -7.45 24.21 -4.13
CA ASN A 49 -8.47 23.30 -4.66
C ASN A 49 -8.88 22.20 -3.67
N GLY A 50 -8.92 22.53 -2.37
CA GLY A 50 -9.17 21.56 -1.31
C GLY A 50 -10.42 20.68 -1.48
N LYS A 51 -11.53 21.26 -1.95
CA LYS A 51 -12.76 20.51 -2.25
C LYS A 51 -12.58 19.51 -3.39
N LEU A 52 -11.87 19.90 -4.46
CA LEU A 52 -11.57 18.99 -5.58
C LEU A 52 -10.62 17.87 -5.13
N ALA A 53 -9.62 18.20 -4.31
CA ALA A 53 -8.67 17.24 -3.75
C ALA A 53 -9.36 16.18 -2.89
N SER A 54 -10.30 16.57 -2.02
CA SER A 54 -11.09 15.63 -1.21
C SER A 54 -11.99 14.73 -2.07
N TRP A 55 -12.61 15.27 -3.12
CA TRP A 55 -13.40 14.44 -4.04
C TRP A 55 -12.53 13.47 -4.84
N ALA A 56 -11.35 13.91 -5.28
CA ALA A 56 -10.39 13.07 -5.98
C ALA A 56 -9.80 11.96 -5.09
N SER A 57 -9.54 12.25 -3.80
CA SER A 57 -9.04 11.23 -2.87
C SER A 57 -10.09 10.14 -2.59
N ILE A 58 -11.35 10.53 -2.41
CA ILE A 58 -12.46 9.58 -2.27
C ILE A 58 -12.60 8.72 -3.54
N LEU A 59 -12.54 9.33 -4.73
CA LEU A 59 -12.61 8.60 -5.99
C LEU A 59 -11.45 7.62 -6.15
N GLY A 60 -10.21 8.05 -5.84
CA GLY A 60 -9.04 7.19 -5.86
C GLY A 60 -9.15 6.01 -4.90
N PHE A 61 -9.66 6.24 -3.69
CA PHE A 61 -9.92 5.17 -2.71
C PHE A 61 -10.94 4.16 -3.22
N VAL A 62 -12.06 4.62 -3.80
CA VAL A 62 -13.09 3.75 -4.38
C VAL A 62 -12.54 2.93 -5.55
N VAL A 63 -11.75 3.55 -6.43
CA VAL A 63 -11.10 2.84 -7.55
C VAL A 63 -10.15 1.76 -7.04
N MET A 64 -9.30 2.09 -6.06
CA MET A 64 -8.34 1.13 -5.49
C MET A 64 -9.07 -0.03 -4.79
N MET A 65 -10.10 0.24 -3.98
CA MET A 65 -10.91 -0.81 -3.36
C MET A 65 -11.65 -1.67 -4.39
N SER A 66 -12.11 -1.08 -5.49
CA SER A 66 -12.76 -1.84 -6.57
C SER A 66 -11.78 -2.75 -7.30
N LEU A 67 -10.54 -2.29 -7.49
CA LEU A 67 -9.46 -3.10 -8.09
C LEU A 67 -9.01 -4.22 -7.15
N ASP A 68 -8.88 -3.96 -5.85
CA ASP A 68 -8.52 -4.96 -4.85
C ASP A 68 -9.57 -6.07 -4.77
N VAL A 69 -10.86 -5.72 -4.72
CA VAL A 69 -11.95 -6.71 -4.71
C VAL A 69 -12.14 -7.41 -6.07
N GLY A 70 -11.83 -6.73 -7.18
CA GLY A 70 -12.06 -7.25 -8.54
C GLY A 70 -10.91 -8.09 -9.11
N LEU A 71 -9.67 -7.82 -8.71
CA LEU A 71 -8.46 -8.53 -9.14
C LEU A 71 -7.87 -9.43 -8.04
N GLY A 72 -8.32 -9.25 -6.80
CA GLY A 72 -7.96 -10.07 -5.64
C GLY A 72 -8.62 -11.44 -5.64
#